data_AF-X0Z508-F1
#
_entry.id   AF-X0Z508-F1
#
_cell.length_a   1.000
_cell.length_b   1.000
_cell.length_c   1.000
_cell.angle_alpha   90.00
_cell.angle_beta   90.00
_cell.angle_gamma   90.00
#
_symmetry.space_group_name_H-M   'P 1'
#
loop_
_entity.id
_entity.type
_entity.pdbx_description
1 polymer ?
#
loop_
_entity_poly.entity_id
_entity_poly.type
_entity_poly.pdbx_seq_one_letter_code
_entity_poly.pdbx_strand_id
1 'polypeptide(L)'
;MAAPLPLAVASGGLSPLLVLRRSALALPFILAAVPLMFTRQGETLFTLPPFGWDASREGLVAVITILTKSWLSVTAAVVLTATTSAVDLVRALRSLAVPRILVATVSFMYRYIFVIAEEALRLVRARDSRSARVEGRKSGGSGWWRAGILGNMVGSLFLRSYERSERVYAAMQARGYDGEPRFLWNPPWRAAEITLAVFIALYAAGIQVYAHY
;
A
#
# COMPACT_ATOMS: atom_id res chain seq x y z
N MET A 1 -12.46 20.48 8.47
CA MET A 1 -11.92 19.72 7.32
C MET A 1 -11.57 18.28 7.73
N ALA A 2 -12.55 17.43 8.07
CA ALA A 2 -12.28 16.01 8.43
C ALA A 2 -13.54 15.09 8.41
N ALA A 3 -14.74 15.63 8.20
CA ALA A 3 -16.00 14.90 8.40
C ALA A 3 -16.25 13.63 7.54
N PRO A 4 -15.75 13.48 6.29
CA PRO A 4 -16.16 12.32 5.48
C PRO A 4 -15.48 11.00 5.88
N LEU A 5 -14.26 11.05 6.41
CA LEU A 5 -13.50 9.85 6.78
C LEU A 5 -14.05 9.10 8.01
N PRO A 6 -14.42 9.74 9.13
CA PRO A 6 -15.03 9.04 10.25
C PRO A 6 -16.41 8.44 9.89
N LEU A 7 -17.17 9.08 8.98
CA LEU A 7 -18.42 8.53 8.44
C LEU A 7 -18.17 7.30 7.53
N ALA A 8 -17.10 7.29 6.74
CA ALA A 8 -16.69 6.13 5.95
C ALA A 8 -16.22 4.96 6.84
N VAL A 9 -15.52 5.26 7.94
CA VAL A 9 -15.10 4.23 8.93
C VAL A 9 -16.32 3.62 9.64
N ALA A 10 -17.28 4.46 10.05
CA ALA A 10 -18.50 4.01 10.72
C ALA A 10 -19.42 3.20 9.79
N SER A 11 -19.58 3.63 8.53
CA SER A 11 -20.42 2.92 7.54
C SER A 11 -19.76 1.65 6.98
N GLY A 12 -18.43 1.59 6.97
CA GLY A 12 -17.67 0.41 6.53
C GLY A 12 -17.59 -0.73 7.56
N GLY A 13 -18.17 -0.57 8.75
CA GLY A 13 -18.09 -1.56 9.84
C GLY A 13 -16.67 -1.79 10.38
N LEU A 14 -15.75 -0.86 10.10
CA LEU A 14 -14.35 -0.96 10.52
C LEU A 14 -14.21 -0.49 11.97
N SER A 15 -13.48 -1.25 12.78
CA SER A 15 -13.18 -0.81 14.14
C SER A 15 -12.31 0.46 14.09
N PRO A 16 -12.73 1.57 14.74
CA PRO A 16 -11.96 2.81 14.74
C PRO A 16 -10.52 2.62 15.25
N LEU A 17 -10.35 1.67 16.17
CA LEU A 17 -9.06 1.29 16.73
C LEU A 17 -8.11 0.67 15.70
N LEU A 18 -8.62 -0.12 14.75
CA LEU A 18 -7.79 -0.70 13.68
C LEU A 18 -7.25 0.39 12.77
N VAL A 19 -8.10 1.36 12.42
CA VAL A 19 -7.72 2.49 11.55
C VAL A 19 -6.69 3.36 12.26
N LEU A 20 -6.90 3.66 13.54
CA LEU A 20 -5.96 4.44 14.34
C LEU A 20 -4.61 3.73 14.50
N ARG A 21 -4.62 2.43 14.83
CA ARG A 21 -3.39 1.63 15.01
C ARG A 21 -2.59 1.48 13.72
N ARG A 22 -3.25 1.32 12.57
CA ARG A 22 -2.57 1.28 11.26
C ARG A 22 -2.04 2.65 10.85
N SER A 23 -2.80 3.71 11.11
CA SER A 23 -2.38 5.08 10.79
C SER A 23 -1.22 5.55 11.67
N ALA A 24 -1.10 5.02 12.89
CA ALA A 24 0.03 5.29 13.79
C ALA A 24 1.39 4.88 13.19
N LEU A 25 1.43 3.97 12.21
CA LEU A 25 2.67 3.59 11.53
C LEU A 25 3.28 4.74 10.71
N ALA A 26 2.47 5.74 10.33
CA ALA A 26 2.93 6.94 9.65
C ALA A 26 3.50 8.01 10.59
N LEU A 27 3.26 7.92 11.91
CA LEU A 27 3.73 8.91 12.89
C LEU A 27 5.24 9.22 12.80
N PRO A 28 6.17 8.23 12.72
CA PRO A 28 7.60 8.56 12.60
C PRO A 28 7.92 9.36 11.34
N PHE A 29 7.21 9.12 10.23
CA PHE A 29 7.38 9.87 8.99
C PHE A 29 6.79 11.28 9.08
N ILE A 30 5.66 11.43 9.76
CA ILE A 30 5.03 12.73 9.97
C ILE A 30 5.86 13.59 10.94
N LEU A 31 6.44 12.97 11.97
CA LEU A 31 7.34 13.64 12.93
C LEU A 31 8.62 14.17 12.27
N ALA A 32 9.02 13.63 11.12
CA ALA A 32 10.13 14.18 10.33
C ALA A 32 9.84 15.59 9.79
N ALA A 33 8.58 16.06 9.80
CA ALA A 33 8.22 17.42 9.46
C ALA A 33 8.46 18.43 10.60
N VAL A 34 8.62 17.97 11.85
CA VAL A 34 8.79 18.83 13.03
C VAL A 34 9.94 19.83 12.90
N PRO A 35 11.13 19.49 12.35
CA PRO A 35 12.21 20.47 12.16
C PRO A 35 11.84 21.70 11.34
N LEU A 36 10.82 21.60 10.46
CA LEU A 36 10.34 22.74 9.66
C LEU A 36 9.81 23.89 10.53
N MET A 37 9.43 23.63 11.78
CA MET A 37 9.04 24.69 12.71
C MET A 37 10.19 25.63 13.08
N PHE A 38 11.43 25.17 12.97
CA PHE A 38 12.64 25.92 13.29
C PHE A 38 13.43 26.37 12.06
N THR A 39 13.28 25.68 10.93
CA THR A 39 14.07 25.97 9.71
C THR A 39 13.41 27.00 8.80
N ARG A 40 12.08 27.16 8.88
CA ARG A 40 11.36 28.08 7.99
C ARG A 40 11.50 29.52 8.50
N GLN A 41 12.07 30.41 7.69
CA GLN A 41 12.16 31.83 8.02
C GLN A 41 10.78 32.49 7.99
N GLY A 42 10.46 33.31 8.99
CA GLY A 42 9.15 33.95 9.16
C GLY A 42 9.03 34.70 10.49
N GLU A 43 7.83 35.16 10.85
CA GLU A 43 7.60 35.89 12.11
C GLU A 43 7.90 34.99 13.32
N THR A 44 8.85 35.41 14.14
CA THR A 44 9.31 34.64 15.30
C THR A 44 8.29 34.74 16.44
N LEU A 45 7.70 33.61 16.83
CA LEU A 45 6.71 33.53 17.91
C LEU A 45 7.37 33.28 19.27
N PHE A 46 8.43 32.46 19.28
CA PHE A 46 9.15 32.11 20.49
C PHE A 46 10.61 31.78 20.14
N THR A 47 11.54 32.38 20.88
CA THR A 47 12.96 32.03 20.81
C THR A 47 13.25 31.01 21.91
N LEU A 48 13.87 29.88 21.57
CA LEU A 48 14.32 28.89 22.55
C LEU A 48 15.72 29.29 23.07
N PRO A 49 15.85 29.76 24.33
CA PRO A 49 17.08 30.38 24.82
C PRO A 49 18.34 29.49 24.86
N PRO A 50 18.26 28.14 25.01
CA PRO A 50 19.49 27.34 25.05
C PRO A 50 20.11 27.04 23.67
N PHE A 51 19.39 27.24 22.55
CA PHE A 51 19.87 26.85 21.22
C PHE A 51 19.75 27.94 20.13
N GLY A 52 19.13 29.09 20.42
CA GLY A 52 18.96 30.17 19.44
C GLY A 52 18.09 29.78 18.24
N TRP A 53 17.19 28.82 18.43
CA TRP A 53 16.23 28.40 17.41
C TRP A 53 14.98 29.25 17.51
N ASP A 54 14.67 29.94 16.41
CA ASP A 54 13.48 30.76 16.30
C ASP A 54 12.35 29.90 15.73
N ALA A 55 11.31 29.67 16.52
CA ALA A 55 10.10 29.03 16.02
C ALA A 55 9.26 30.05 15.26
N SER A 56 9.07 29.84 13.96
CA SER A 56 8.28 30.74 13.11
C SER A 56 6.80 30.34 13.06
N ARG A 57 5.91 31.33 12.94
CA ARG A 57 4.47 31.10 12.70
C ARG A 57 4.24 30.26 11.44
N GLU A 58 5.00 30.56 10.40
CA GLU A 58 4.96 29.93 9.09
C GLU A 58 5.46 28.48 9.15
N GLY A 59 6.43 28.20 10.03
CA GLY A 59 6.90 26.86 10.35
C GLY A 59 5.82 26.04 11.07
N LEU A 60 5.16 26.61 12.08
CA LEU A 60 4.06 25.95 12.80
C LEU A 60 2.87 25.63 11.88
N VAL A 61 2.45 26.59 11.04
CA VAL A 61 1.38 26.38 10.05
C VAL A 61 1.77 25.29 9.06
N ALA A 62 3.04 25.24 8.61
CA ALA A 62 3.53 24.18 7.73
C ALA A 62 3.42 22.80 8.40
N VAL A 63 3.88 22.68 9.65
CA VAL A 63 3.84 21.42 10.40
C VAL A 63 2.39 20.96 10.59
N ILE A 64 1.48 21.83 11.02
CA ILE A 64 0.06 21.48 11.20
C ILE A 64 -0.58 21.06 9.87
N THR A 65 -0.26 21.76 8.77
CA THR A 65 -0.78 21.44 7.44
C THR A 65 -0.28 20.08 6.96
N ILE A 66 1.02 19.80 7.12
CA ILE A 66 1.63 18.51 6.75
C ILE A 66 1.04 17.40 7.61
N LEU A 67 0.92 17.62 8.93
CA LEU A 67 0.35 16.66 9.87
C LEU A 67 -1.09 16.30 9.48
N THR A 68 -1.92 17.31 9.22
CA THR A 68 -3.33 17.12 8.85
C THR A 68 -3.45 16.41 7.50
N LYS A 69 -2.73 16.88 6.47
CA LYS A 69 -2.76 16.29 5.12
C LYS A 69 -2.27 14.84 5.12
N SER A 70 -1.19 14.56 5.84
CA SER A 70 -0.63 13.21 5.94
C SER A 70 -1.58 12.28 6.70
N TRP A 71 -2.14 12.73 7.82
CA TRP A 71 -3.10 11.95 8.60
C TRP A 71 -4.36 11.60 7.79
N LEU A 72 -4.93 12.56 7.08
CA LEU A 72 -6.08 12.35 6.20
C LEU A 72 -5.74 11.38 5.07
N SER A 73 -4.57 11.53 4.44
CA SER A 73 -4.13 10.67 3.33
C SER A 73 -3.93 9.22 3.76
N VAL A 74 -3.27 9.00 4.90
CA VAL A 74 -3.04 7.65 5.45
C VAL A 74 -4.36 7.01 5.87
N THR A 75 -5.23 7.76 6.53
CA THR A 75 -6.56 7.26 6.93
C THR A 75 -7.37 6.85 5.69
N ALA A 76 -7.38 7.67 4.63
CA ALA A 76 -8.06 7.34 3.38
C ALA A 76 -7.50 6.07 2.73
N ALA A 77 -6.17 5.91 2.68
CA ALA A 77 -5.53 4.71 2.14
C ALA A 77 -5.86 3.45 2.95
N VAL A 78 -5.88 3.55 4.29
CA VAL A 78 -6.27 2.44 5.18
C VAL A 78 -7.73 2.05 4.98
N VAL A 79 -8.64 3.03 4.86
CA VAL A 79 -10.05 2.76 4.59
C VAL A 79 -10.20 2.05 3.24
N LEU A 80 -9.60 2.60 2.18
CA LEU A 80 -9.68 2.02 0.83
C LEU A 80 -9.20 0.57 0.79
N THR A 81 -8.03 0.30 1.37
CA THR A 81 -7.44 -1.06 1.38
C THR A 81 -8.16 -2.03 2.31
N ALA A 82 -8.88 -1.54 3.32
CA ALA A 82 -9.65 -2.38 4.24
C ALA A 82 -11.06 -2.71 3.72
N THR A 83 -11.69 -1.82 2.95
CA THR A 83 -13.05 -2.03 2.42
C THR A 83 -13.08 -2.60 1.01
N THR A 84 -11.99 -2.49 0.25
CA THR A 84 -11.95 -2.88 -1.16
C THR A 84 -11.02 -4.07 -1.37
N SER A 85 -11.48 -5.10 -2.10
CA SER A 85 -10.62 -6.23 -2.42
C SER A 85 -9.53 -5.85 -3.42
N ALA A 86 -8.38 -6.52 -3.37
CA ALA A 86 -7.30 -6.26 -4.32
C ALA A 86 -7.72 -6.53 -5.78
N VAL A 87 -8.62 -7.49 -6.02
CA VAL A 87 -9.16 -7.77 -7.35
C VAL A 87 -10.01 -6.60 -7.84
N ASP A 88 -10.82 -6.00 -6.97
CA ASP A 88 -11.61 -4.81 -7.31
C ASP A 88 -10.72 -3.60 -7.59
N LEU A 89 -9.62 -3.42 -6.84
CA LEU A 89 -8.64 -2.35 -7.09
C LEU A 89 -7.97 -2.51 -8.47
N VAL A 90 -7.54 -3.72 -8.83
CA VAL A 90 -6.95 -3.99 -10.16
C VAL A 90 -7.97 -3.75 -11.27
N ARG A 91 -9.24 -4.10 -11.03
CA ARG A 91 -10.33 -3.80 -11.98
C ARG A 91 -10.53 -2.29 -12.13
N ALA A 92 -10.49 -1.52 -11.04
CA ALA A 92 -10.64 -0.07 -11.05
C ALA A 92 -9.52 0.65 -11.82
N LEU A 93 -8.32 0.05 -11.94
CA LEU A 93 -7.27 0.58 -12.82
C LEU A 93 -7.72 0.66 -14.28
N ARG A 94 -8.61 -0.24 -14.71
CA ARG A 94 -9.16 -0.20 -16.08
C ARG A 94 -10.04 1.03 -16.31
N SER A 95 -10.85 1.41 -15.32
CA SER A 95 -11.65 2.65 -15.37
C SER A 95 -10.79 3.91 -15.30
N LEU A 96 -9.58 3.83 -14.75
CA LEU A 96 -8.58 4.91 -14.72
C LEU A 96 -7.76 5.02 -16.02
N ALA A 97 -8.22 4.40 -17.11
CA ALA A 97 -7.55 4.38 -18.42
C ALA A 97 -6.13 3.78 -18.44
N VAL A 98 -5.78 2.95 -17.45
CA VAL A 98 -4.49 2.25 -17.44
C VAL A 98 -4.42 1.26 -18.62
N PRO A 99 -3.28 1.19 -19.34
CA PRO A 99 -3.08 0.24 -20.44
C PRO A 99 -3.40 -1.20 -20.06
N ARG A 100 -4.03 -1.92 -20.99
CA ARG A 100 -4.53 -3.29 -20.86
C ARG A 100 -3.44 -4.25 -20.34
N ILE A 101 -2.24 -4.13 -20.90
CA ILE A 101 -1.08 -4.95 -20.54
C ILE A 101 -0.66 -4.78 -19.07
N LEU A 102 -0.73 -3.57 -18.52
CA LEU A 102 -0.37 -3.31 -17.13
C LEU A 102 -1.41 -3.90 -16.18
N VAL A 103 -2.70 -3.73 -16.48
CA VAL A 103 -3.78 -4.33 -15.69
C VAL A 103 -3.67 -5.87 -15.68
N ALA A 104 -3.40 -6.46 -16.85
CA ALA A 104 -3.16 -7.89 -16.97
C ALA A 104 -1.96 -8.36 -16.14
N THR A 105 -0.84 -7.63 -16.24
CA THR A 105 0.39 -7.93 -15.50
C THR A 105 0.14 -7.91 -14.00
N VAL A 106 -0.49 -6.85 -13.47
CA VAL A 106 -0.81 -6.73 -12.03
C VAL A 106 -1.80 -7.81 -11.59
N SER A 107 -2.80 -8.15 -12.42
CA SER A 107 -3.74 -9.23 -12.12
C SER A 107 -3.03 -10.57 -11.96
N PHE A 108 -2.10 -10.91 -12.86
CA PHE A 108 -1.29 -12.11 -12.74
C PHE A 108 -0.34 -12.05 -11.54
N MET A 109 0.30 -10.91 -11.28
CA MET A 109 1.14 -10.74 -10.08
C MET A 109 0.36 -11.04 -8.80
N TYR A 110 -0.84 -10.48 -8.65
CA TYR A 110 -1.70 -10.73 -7.49
C TYR A 110 -2.15 -12.19 -7.39
N ARG A 111 -2.50 -12.84 -8.51
CA ARG A 111 -2.90 -14.25 -8.50
C ARG A 111 -1.73 -15.17 -8.17
N TYR A 112 -0.54 -14.91 -8.71
CA TYR A 112 0.61 -15.80 -8.59
C TYR A 112 1.48 -15.53 -7.35
N ILE A 113 1.35 -14.39 -6.67
CA ILE A 113 2.11 -14.14 -5.42
C ILE A 113 1.84 -15.21 -4.36
N PHE A 114 0.59 -15.64 -4.20
CA PHE A 114 0.21 -16.69 -3.25
C PHE A 114 0.81 -18.05 -3.64
N VAL A 115 0.77 -18.36 -4.93
CA VAL A 115 1.32 -19.60 -5.49
C VAL A 115 2.84 -19.68 -5.29
N ILE A 116 3.53 -18.57 -5.57
CA ILE A 116 4.99 -18.46 -5.40
C ILE A 116 5.35 -18.50 -3.92
N ALA A 117 4.56 -17.85 -3.05
CA ALA A 117 4.76 -17.89 -1.61
C ALA A 117 4.62 -19.32 -1.05
N GLU A 118 3.62 -20.08 -1.48
CA GLU A 118 3.49 -21.49 -1.10
C GLU A 118 4.68 -22.33 -1.55
N GLU A 119 5.18 -22.10 -2.77
CA GLU A 119 6.35 -22.80 -3.29
C GLU A 119 7.62 -22.44 -2.50
N ALA A 120 7.79 -21.16 -2.17
CA ALA A 120 8.87 -20.70 -1.31
C ALA A 120 8.82 -21.37 0.07
N LEU A 121 7.62 -21.47 0.68
CA LEU A 121 7.43 -22.17 1.95
C LEU A 121 7.74 -23.67 1.83
N ARG A 122 7.39 -24.32 0.71
CA ARG A 122 7.78 -25.72 0.45
C ARG A 122 9.30 -25.88 0.39
N LEU A 123 10.01 -24.97 -0.28
CA LEU A 123 11.47 -24.97 -0.32
C LEU A 123 12.09 -24.77 1.07
N VAL A 124 11.53 -23.86 1.88
CA VAL A 124 11.98 -23.64 3.27
C VAL A 124 11.82 -24.90 4.10
N ARG A 125 10.66 -25.56 4.05
CA ARG A 125 10.42 -26.82 4.78
C ARG A 125 11.38 -27.92 4.32
N ALA A 126 11.57 -28.08 3.02
CA ALA A 126 12.50 -29.07 2.48
C ALA A 126 13.95 -28.82 2.94
N ARG A 127 14.37 -27.55 2.99
CA ARG A 127 15.66 -27.16 3.57
C ARG A 127 15.74 -27.56 5.05
N ASP A 128 14.72 -27.20 5.83
CA ASP A 128 14.67 -27.47 7.27
C ASP A 128 14.72 -28.97 7.57
N SER A 129 14.02 -29.80 6.78
CA SER A 129 14.06 -31.26 6.90
C SER A 129 15.44 -31.87 6.60
N ARG A 130 16.23 -31.24 5.72
CA ARG A 130 17.60 -31.69 5.40
C ARG A 130 18.64 -31.17 6.39
N SER A 131 18.33 -30.10 7.13
CA SER A 131 19.21 -29.56 8.16
C SER A 131 18.86 -30.13 9.53
N ALA A 132 19.60 -31.14 9.99
CA ALA A 132 19.49 -31.60 11.36
C ALA A 132 19.85 -30.45 12.33
N ARG A 133 18.94 -30.13 13.26
CA ARG A 133 19.23 -29.21 14.36
C ARG A 133 19.63 -30.05 15.57
N VAL A 134 20.85 -29.88 16.05
CA VAL A 134 21.29 -30.43 17.32
C VAL A 134 20.97 -29.40 18.40
N GLU A 135 20.17 -29.80 19.39
CA GLU A 135 19.80 -28.95 20.52
C GLU A 135 21.05 -28.47 21.26
N GLY A 136 21.11 -27.17 21.60
CA GLY A 136 22.28 -26.55 22.23
C GLY A 136 23.44 -26.16 21.30
N ARG A 137 23.38 -26.47 19.99
CA ARG A 137 24.37 -26.00 19.00
C ARG A 137 23.77 -24.97 18.04
N LYS A 138 24.51 -23.90 17.74
CA LYS A 138 24.13 -22.96 16.67
C LYS A 138 24.11 -23.71 15.34
N SER A 139 22.91 -24.02 14.85
CA SER A 139 22.71 -24.59 13.52
C SER A 139 22.73 -23.48 12.45
N GLY A 140 23.28 -23.80 11.28
CA GLY A 140 23.45 -22.89 10.15
C GLY A 140 24.73 -22.06 10.25
N GLY A 141 25.60 -22.22 9.25
CA GLY A 141 26.91 -21.57 9.16
C GLY A 141 26.88 -20.03 9.10
N SER A 142 27.97 -19.43 8.62
CA SER A 142 28.12 -17.98 8.51
C SER A 142 26.99 -17.32 7.71
N GLY A 143 26.82 -16.00 7.87
CA GLY A 143 25.84 -15.23 7.08
C GLY A 143 26.00 -15.44 5.57
N TRP A 144 27.24 -15.53 5.10
CA TRP A 144 27.59 -15.84 3.70
C TRP A 144 27.10 -17.22 3.26
N TRP A 145 27.27 -18.24 4.09
CA TRP A 145 26.75 -19.58 3.79
C TRP A 145 25.21 -19.56 3.68
N ARG A 146 24.53 -18.86 4.60
CA ARG A 146 23.06 -18.72 4.58
C ARG A 146 22.58 -17.98 3.33
N ALA A 147 23.29 -16.92 2.93
CA ALA A 147 23.02 -16.19 1.70
C ALA A 147 23.18 -17.09 0.46
N GLY A 148 24.21 -17.95 0.41
CA GLY A 148 24.37 -18.93 -0.67
C GLY A 148 23.21 -19.93 -0.75
N ILE A 149 22.73 -20.44 0.39
CA ILE A 149 21.56 -21.34 0.43
C ILE A 149 20.30 -20.61 -0.04
N LEU A 150 20.07 -19.39 0.42
CA LEU A 150 18.95 -18.56 -0.03
C LEU A 150 19.02 -18.29 -1.54
N GLY A 151 20.20 -17.99 -2.07
CA GLY A 151 20.42 -17.81 -3.51
C GLY A 151 20.03 -19.04 -4.33
N ASN A 152 20.43 -20.24 -3.87
CA ASN A 152 20.01 -21.50 -4.51
C ASN A 152 18.49 -21.70 -4.48
N MET A 153 17.86 -21.38 -3.35
CA MET A 153 16.39 -21.46 -3.22
C MET A 153 15.70 -20.49 -4.17
N VAL A 154 16.14 -19.23 -4.22
CA VAL A 154 15.60 -18.20 -5.13
C VAL A 154 15.81 -18.61 -6.59
N GLY A 155 16.99 -19.12 -6.96
CA GLY A 155 17.26 -19.62 -8.31
C GLY A 155 16.32 -20.78 -8.69
N SER A 156 16.12 -21.74 -7.79
CA SER A 156 15.18 -22.85 -8.02
C SER A 156 13.73 -22.37 -8.16
N LEU A 157 13.32 -21.38 -7.35
CA LEU A 157 11.99 -20.80 -7.40
C LEU A 157 11.76 -20.03 -8.70
N PHE A 158 12.78 -19.31 -9.18
CA PHE A 158 12.75 -18.58 -10.45
C PHE A 158 12.55 -19.52 -11.63
N LEU A 159 13.38 -20.58 -11.75
CA LEU A 159 13.27 -21.54 -12.84
C LEU A 159 11.90 -22.22 -12.85
N ARG A 160 11.41 -22.68 -11.70
CA ARG A 160 10.07 -23.29 -11.56
C ARG A 160 8.95 -22.32 -11.92
N SER A 161 9.09 -21.04 -11.55
CA SER A 161 8.10 -20.01 -11.86
C SER A 161 8.06 -19.70 -13.35
N TYR A 162 9.23 -19.67 -14.01
CA TYR A 162 9.37 -19.47 -15.45
C TYR A 162 8.77 -20.64 -16.27
N GLU A 163 9.13 -21.88 -15.94
CA GLU A 163 8.53 -23.07 -16.59
C GLU A 163 7.01 -23.14 -16.37
N ARG A 164 6.54 -22.63 -15.22
CA ARG A 164 5.12 -22.53 -14.94
C ARG A 164 4.45 -21.42 -15.77
N SER A 165 5.10 -20.26 -15.94
CA SER A 165 4.52 -19.18 -16.75
C SER A 165 4.35 -19.61 -18.20
N GLU A 166 5.31 -20.33 -18.77
CA GLU A 166 5.22 -20.89 -20.13
C GLU A 166 4.03 -21.85 -20.26
N ARG A 167 3.88 -22.79 -19.32
CA ARG A 167 2.73 -23.73 -19.31
C ARG A 167 1.40 -23.03 -19.15
N VAL A 168 1.32 -22.03 -18.29
CA VAL A 168 0.12 -21.21 -18.09
C VAL A 168 -0.21 -20.44 -19.37
N TYR A 169 0.78 -19.82 -19.99
CA TYR A 169 0.60 -19.03 -21.20
C TYR A 169 0.15 -19.91 -22.38
N ALA A 170 0.75 -21.08 -22.57
CA ALA A 170 0.31 -22.05 -23.56
C ALA A 170 -1.16 -22.50 -23.32
N ALA A 171 -1.53 -22.77 -22.06
CA ALA A 171 -2.90 -23.13 -21.71
C ALA A 171 -3.89 -21.97 -21.94
N MET A 172 -3.46 -20.73 -21.74
CA MET A 172 -4.26 -19.54 -22.01
C MET A 172 -4.50 -19.36 -23.51
N GLN A 173 -3.45 -19.50 -24.33
CA GLN A 173 -3.58 -19.46 -25.80
C GLN A 173 -4.54 -20.55 -26.31
N ALA A 174 -4.43 -21.78 -25.79
CA ALA A 174 -5.34 -22.87 -26.14
C ALA A 174 -6.81 -22.61 -25.77
N ARG A 175 -7.07 -21.72 -24.79
CA ARG A 175 -8.41 -21.28 -24.37
C ARG A 175 -8.88 -20.00 -25.05
N GLY A 176 -8.15 -19.51 -26.06
CA GLY A 176 -8.51 -18.30 -26.80
C GLY A 176 -8.17 -16.99 -26.08
N TYR A 177 -7.08 -16.95 -25.33
CA TYR A 177 -6.60 -15.71 -24.71
C TYR A 177 -6.23 -14.66 -25.76
N ASP A 178 -6.84 -13.49 -25.67
CA ASP A 178 -6.75 -12.36 -26.60
C ASP A 178 -5.88 -11.20 -26.05
N GLY A 179 -5.13 -11.46 -24.97
CA GLY A 179 -4.29 -10.46 -24.32
C GLY A 179 -4.94 -9.80 -23.09
N GLU A 180 -6.19 -10.13 -22.75
CA GLU A 180 -6.86 -9.59 -21.56
C GLU A 180 -7.42 -10.67 -20.62
N PRO A 181 -7.13 -10.59 -19.31
CA PRO A 181 -7.84 -11.39 -18.33
C PRO A 181 -9.29 -10.90 -18.24
N ARG A 182 -10.23 -11.80 -18.53
CA ARG A 182 -11.67 -11.51 -18.46
C ARG A 182 -12.14 -11.52 -17.01
N PHE A 183 -12.70 -10.41 -16.56
CA PHE A 183 -13.41 -10.33 -15.28
C PHE A 183 -14.87 -10.75 -15.50
N LEU A 184 -15.32 -11.78 -14.80
CA LEU A 184 -16.67 -12.36 -14.98
C LEU A 184 -17.79 -11.52 -14.37
N TRP A 185 -17.47 -10.54 -13.54
CA TRP A 185 -18.46 -9.78 -12.77
C TRP A 185 -18.16 -8.29 -12.78
N ASN A 186 -19.12 -7.50 -13.26
CA ASN A 186 -19.12 -6.04 -13.17
C ASN A 186 -20.39 -5.61 -12.44
N PRO A 187 -20.34 -5.35 -11.11
CA PRO A 187 -21.52 -4.96 -10.38
C PRO A 187 -21.99 -3.58 -10.89
N PRO A 188 -23.31 -3.36 -11.05
CA PRO A 188 -23.82 -2.03 -11.32
C PRO A 188 -23.55 -1.11 -10.13
N TRP A 189 -23.46 0.19 -10.40
CA TRP A 189 -23.24 1.19 -9.37
C TRP A 189 -24.39 1.16 -8.35
N ARG A 190 -24.03 1.04 -7.08
CA ARG A 190 -25.01 1.11 -5.99
C ARG A 190 -25.38 2.56 -5.72
N ALA A 191 -26.60 2.80 -5.24
CA ALA A 191 -27.05 4.15 -4.88
C ALA A 191 -26.10 4.86 -3.89
N ALA A 192 -25.51 4.11 -2.95
CA ALA A 192 -24.51 4.63 -2.01
C ALA A 192 -23.19 5.07 -2.68
N GLU A 193 -22.80 4.41 -3.77
CA GLU A 193 -21.58 4.77 -4.53
C GLU A 193 -21.82 6.03 -5.35
N ILE A 194 -23.02 6.18 -5.91
CA ILE A 194 -23.44 7.39 -6.64
C ILE A 194 -23.50 8.59 -5.69
N THR A 195 -24.12 8.44 -4.52
CA THR A 195 -24.18 9.54 -3.54
C THR A 195 -22.80 9.94 -3.04
N LEU A 196 -21.91 8.97 -2.79
CA LEU A 196 -20.52 9.25 -2.43
C LEU A 196 -19.77 9.97 -3.56
N ALA A 197 -19.92 9.53 -4.81
CA ALA A 197 -19.26 10.15 -5.96
C ALA A 197 -19.73 11.60 -6.18
N VAL A 198 -21.04 11.85 -6.07
CA VAL A 198 -21.61 13.21 -6.14
C VAL A 198 -21.09 14.08 -5.00
N PHE A 199 -21.05 13.55 -3.77
CA PHE A 199 -20.51 14.28 -2.62
C PHE A 199 -19.04 14.65 -2.81
N ILE A 200 -18.21 13.72 -3.31
CA ILE A 200 -16.79 13.97 -3.61
C ILE A 200 -16.65 15.04 -4.71
N ALA A 201 -17.45 14.96 -5.77
CA ALA A 201 -17.41 15.92 -6.86
C ALA A 201 -17.79 17.33 -6.41
N LEU A 202 -18.86 17.47 -5.62
CA LEU A 202 -19.29 18.75 -5.03
C LEU A 202 -18.21 19.32 -4.09
N TYR A 203 -17.58 18.46 -3.28
CA TYR A 203 -16.50 18.88 -2.39
C TYR A 203 -15.28 19.37 -3.17
N ALA A 204 -14.89 18.67 -4.24
CA ALA A 204 -13.77 19.07 -5.11
C ALA A 204 -14.06 20.40 -5.83
N ALA A 205 -15.28 20.58 -6.34
CA ALA A 205 -15.73 21.82 -6.95
C ALA A 205 -15.70 22.99 -5.96
N GLY A 206 -16.16 22.77 -4.72
CA GLY A 206 -16.09 23.77 -3.65
C GLY A 206 -14.65 24.20 -3.32
N ILE A 207 -13.71 23.26 -3.31
CA ILE A 207 -12.27 23.58 -3.15
C ILE A 207 -11.75 24.40 -4.32
N GLN A 208 -12.08 24.03 -5.57
CA GLN A 208 -11.63 24.79 -6.74
C GLN A 208 -12.15 26.23 -6.73
N VAL A 209 -13.43 26.43 -6.38
CA VAL A 209 -14.02 27.78 -6.28
C VAL A 209 -13.34 28.59 -5.18
N TYR A 210 -13.08 27.99 -4.02
CA TYR A 210 -12.38 28.67 -2.92
C TYR A 210 -10.91 28.97 -3.23
N ALA A 211 -10.24 28.14 -4.02
CA ALA A 211 -8.83 28.35 -4.40
C ALA A 211 -8.66 29.42 -5.50
N HIS A 212 -9.72 29.77 -6.22
CA HIS A 212 -9.74 30.80 -7.25
C HIS A 212 -10.28 32.16 -6.77
N TYR A 213 -10.66 32.27 -5.51
CA TYR A 213 -11.03 33.51 -4.82
C TYR A 213 -9.95 33.90 -3.80
#